data_AF-A0A1Y2E5W2-F1
#
_entry.id   AF-A0A1Y2E5W2-F1
#
_cell.length_a   1.000
_cell.length_b   1.000
_cell.length_c   1.000
_cell.angle_alpha   90.00
_cell.angle_beta   90.00
_cell.angle_gamma   90.00
#
_symmetry.space_group_name_H-M   'P 1'
#
loop_
_entity.id
_entity.type
_entity.pdbx_description
1 polymer ?
#
loop_
_entity_poly.entity_id
_entity_poly.type
_entity_poly.pdbx_seq_one_letter_code
_entity_poly.pdbx_strand_id
1 'polypeptide(L)'
;MGRCNDGYCCSRFGWCGKSDEYCSIKKGCQTEFGKCNLSDNPISKDGRCGEGIGNCKEGYCCNKSGWCGKSKEYCDRKKGCQLGYGKCN
;
A
#
# COMPACT_ATOMS: atom_id res chain seq x y z
N MET A 1 -2.38 15.63 14.41
CA MET A 1 -1.79 14.30 14.09
C MET A 1 -0.65 14.49 13.11
N GLY A 2 0.56 14.06 13.47
CA GLY A 2 1.76 14.18 12.62
C GLY A 2 2.07 12.90 11.87
N ARG A 3 2.69 13.02 10.69
CA ARG A 3 3.30 11.89 9.97
C ARG A 3 4.59 11.45 10.68
N CYS A 4 4.93 10.18 10.57
CA CYS A 4 6.23 9.67 10.99
C CYS A 4 7.35 10.22 10.09
N ASN A 5 8.56 10.33 10.66
CA ASN A 5 9.75 10.74 9.92
C ASN A 5 10.04 9.81 8.74
N ASP A 6 10.78 10.31 7.73
CA ASP A 6 11.08 9.52 6.54
C ASP A 6 11.81 8.22 6.91
N GLY A 7 11.33 7.09 6.37
CA GLY A 7 11.84 5.75 6.69
C GLY A 7 11.27 5.14 7.97
N TYR A 8 10.33 5.79 8.66
CA TYR A 8 9.57 5.21 9.76
C TYR A 8 8.15 4.83 9.32
N CYS A 9 7.63 3.79 9.95
CA CYS A 9 6.30 3.25 9.75
C CYS A 9 5.39 3.74 10.87
N CYS A 10 4.10 3.92 10.56
CA CYS A 10 3.11 4.34 11.55
C CYS A 10 2.22 3.13 11.88
N SER A 11 2.26 2.64 13.12
CA SER A 11 1.41 1.52 13.54
C SER A 11 -0.06 1.93 13.61
N ARG A 12 -0.98 0.96 13.73
CA ARG A 12 -2.43 1.22 13.90
C ARG A 12 -2.79 2.09 15.10
N PHE A 13 -1.89 2.17 16.06
CA PHE A 13 -2.04 2.93 17.31
C PHE A 13 -1.43 4.33 17.20
N GLY A 14 -0.90 4.71 16.04
CA GLY A 14 -0.29 6.03 15.81
C GLY A 14 1.15 6.17 16.29
N TRP A 15 1.83 5.06 16.62
CA TRP A 15 3.24 5.09 17.03
C TRP A 15 4.17 4.91 15.83
N CYS A 16 5.30 5.61 15.85
CA CYS A 16 6.31 5.51 14.81
C CYS A 16 7.39 4.49 15.18
N GLY A 17 7.72 3.59 14.25
CA GLY A 17 8.77 2.59 14.44
C GLY A 17 9.22 1.96 13.13
N LYS A 18 10.24 1.10 13.20
CA LYS A 18 10.83 0.43 12.03
C LYS A 18 10.71 -1.09 12.06
N SER A 19 10.22 -1.67 13.15
CA SER A 19 10.02 -3.12 13.22
C SER A 19 8.73 -3.52 12.52
N ASP A 20 8.61 -4.81 12.23
CA ASP A 20 7.43 -5.44 11.61
C ASP A 20 6.11 -5.02 12.28
N GLU A 21 6.09 -4.81 13.60
CA GLU A 21 4.89 -4.37 14.32
C GLU A 21 4.37 -2.99 13.89
N TYR A 22 5.27 -2.12 13.45
CA TYR A 22 4.95 -0.78 12.99
C TYR A 22 4.79 -0.74 11.48
N CYS A 23 5.56 -1.56 10.77
CA CYS A 23 5.65 -1.52 9.31
C CYS A 23 4.66 -2.43 8.61
N SER A 24 4.23 -3.52 9.24
CA SER A 24 3.44 -4.52 8.52
C SER A 24 1.99 -4.07 8.38
N ILE A 25 1.53 -4.03 7.12
CA ILE A 25 0.12 -3.72 6.79
C ILE A 25 -0.82 -4.69 7.51
N LYS A 26 -0.44 -5.97 7.64
CA LYS A 26 -1.20 -6.97 8.41
C LYS A 26 -1.41 -6.61 9.87
N LYS A 27 -0.48 -5.86 10.47
CA LYS A 27 -0.56 -5.38 11.86
C LYS A 27 -1.20 -3.98 11.95
N GLY A 28 -1.66 -3.45 10.81
CA GLY A 28 -2.38 -2.19 10.69
C GLY A 28 -1.47 -0.98 10.52
N CYS A 29 -0.34 -1.13 9.85
CA CYS A 29 0.46 0.03 9.48
C CYS A 29 -0.34 1.02 8.62
N GLN A 30 -0.26 2.31 8.95
CA GLN A 30 -0.99 3.40 8.30
C GLN A 30 -0.12 4.06 7.21
N THR A 31 -0.38 3.73 5.94
CA THR A 31 0.39 4.19 4.77
C THR A 31 0.33 5.70 4.54
N GLU A 32 -0.77 6.34 4.96
CA GLU A 32 -0.96 7.78 4.91
C GLU A 32 0.00 8.54 5.86
N PHE A 33 0.51 7.86 6.89
CA PHE A 33 1.30 8.45 7.98
C PHE A 33 2.71 7.87 8.15
N GLY A 34 3.09 6.85 7.38
CA GLY A 34 4.44 6.27 7.41
C GLY A 34 4.70 5.28 6.26
N LYS A 35 5.94 4.80 6.14
CA LYS A 35 6.35 3.85 5.09
C LYS A 35 6.09 2.40 5.49
N CYS A 36 4.90 1.88 5.22
CA CYS A 36 4.57 0.49 5.53
C CYS A 36 5.25 -0.53 4.60
N ASN A 37 5.54 -1.71 5.13
CA ASN A 37 6.01 -2.89 4.40
C ASN A 37 4.83 -3.54 3.68
N LEU A 38 4.85 -3.42 2.36
CA LEU A 38 3.81 -3.92 1.45
C LEU A 38 4.07 -5.37 1.01
N SER A 39 5.25 -5.89 1.33
CA SER A 39 5.72 -7.23 0.95
C SER A 39 4.87 -8.36 1.56
N ASP A 40 4.10 -8.08 2.60
CA ASP A 40 3.25 -9.06 3.28
C ASP A 40 1.85 -9.23 2.68
N ASN A 41 1.44 -8.31 1.80
CA ASN A 41 0.13 -8.43 1.17
C ASN A 41 0.18 -9.55 0.11
N PRO A 42 -0.75 -10.51 0.14
CA PRO A 42 -0.79 -11.60 -0.83
C PRO A 42 -0.92 -11.01 -2.23
N ILE A 43 -0.16 -11.55 -3.19
CA ILE A 43 -0.35 -11.22 -4.60
C ILE A 43 -1.72 -11.75 -5.00
N SER A 44 -2.57 -10.87 -5.49
CA SER A 44 -3.90 -11.21 -5.94
C SER A 44 -3.86 -12.13 -7.15
N LYS A 45 -4.62 -13.21 -7.06
CA LYS A 45 -4.72 -14.24 -8.10
C LYS A 45 -5.74 -13.88 -9.17
N ASP A 46 -6.78 -13.13 -8.79
CA ASP A 46 -7.90 -12.75 -9.65
C ASP A 46 -7.73 -11.35 -10.29
N GLY A 47 -6.56 -10.72 -10.12
CA GLY A 47 -6.27 -9.39 -10.65
C GLY A 47 -6.96 -8.24 -9.91
N ARG A 48 -7.56 -8.51 -8.74
CA ARG A 48 -8.09 -7.48 -7.83
C ARG A 48 -7.03 -6.97 -6.87
N CYS A 49 -7.18 -5.80 -6.29
CA CYS A 49 -6.20 -5.27 -5.33
C CYS A 49 -6.85 -4.28 -4.38
N GLY A 50 -6.11 -3.91 -3.35
CA GLY A 50 -6.55 -2.97 -2.34
C GLY A 50 -6.67 -3.62 -0.97
N GLU A 51 -7.16 -2.84 -0.02
CA GLU A 51 -7.28 -3.24 1.38
C GLU A 51 -8.09 -4.54 1.54
N GLY A 52 -7.53 -5.50 2.29
CA GLY A 52 -8.14 -6.82 2.50
C GLY A 52 -8.14 -7.78 1.30
N ILE A 53 -7.77 -7.30 0.10
CA ILE A 53 -7.68 -8.14 -1.12
C ILE A 53 -6.23 -8.55 -1.39
N GLY A 54 -5.31 -7.60 -1.33
CA GLY A 54 -3.88 -7.81 -1.58
C GLY A 54 -3.31 -6.97 -2.72
N ASN A 55 -2.13 -7.37 -3.18
CA ASN A 55 -1.31 -6.61 -4.11
C ASN A 55 -1.52 -7.06 -5.55
N CYS A 56 -1.29 -6.13 -6.47
CA CYS A 56 -1.00 -6.49 -7.85
C CYS A 56 0.36 -7.18 -7.98
N LYS A 57 0.49 -8.02 -9.03
CA LYS A 57 1.77 -8.60 -9.44
C LYS A 57 2.82 -7.51 -9.67
N GLU A 58 4.09 -7.88 -9.58
CA GLU A 58 5.20 -6.95 -9.83
C GLU A 58 5.04 -6.24 -11.18
N GLY A 59 5.21 -4.91 -11.16
CA GLY A 59 5.05 -4.06 -12.34
C GLY A 59 3.60 -3.72 -12.72
N TYR A 60 2.59 -4.17 -11.96
CA TYR A 60 1.20 -3.75 -12.10
C TYR A 60 0.82 -2.70 -11.06
N CYS A 61 -0.17 -1.90 -11.41
CA CYS A 61 -0.68 -0.78 -10.64
C CYS A 61 -2.09 -1.09 -10.15
N CYS A 62 -2.43 -0.65 -8.94
CA CYS A 62 -3.75 -0.84 -8.38
C CYS A 62 -4.59 0.42 -8.57
N ASN A 63 -5.64 0.39 -9.39
CA ASN A 63 -6.49 1.57 -9.60
C ASN A 63 -7.45 1.80 -8.41
N LYS A 64 -8.14 2.94 -8.38
CA LYS A 64 -9.12 3.28 -7.33
C LYS A 64 -10.28 2.28 -7.21
N SER A 65 -10.55 1.52 -8.27
CA SER A 65 -11.62 0.52 -8.33
C SER A 65 -11.18 -0.85 -7.80
N GLY A 66 -9.93 -0.99 -7.33
CA GLY A 66 -9.41 -2.24 -6.80
C GLY A 66 -9.06 -3.26 -7.87
N TRP A 67 -8.58 -2.80 -9.03
CA TRP A 67 -8.15 -3.66 -10.13
C TRP A 67 -6.69 -3.42 -10.50
N CYS A 68 -6.03 -4.49 -10.92
CA CYS A 68 -4.65 -4.48 -11.38
C CYS A 68 -4.53 -4.22 -12.87
N GLY A 69 -3.72 -3.24 -13.24
CA GLY A 69 -3.46 -2.90 -14.65
C GLY A 69 -2.18 -2.07 -14.81
N LYS A 70 -1.76 -1.85 -16.04
CA LYS A 70 -0.51 -1.12 -16.37
C LYS A 70 -0.73 0.21 -17.07
N SER A 71 -1.96 0.53 -17.46
CA SER A 71 -2.24 1.80 -18.15
C SER A 71 -2.27 2.97 -17.17
N LYS A 72 -2.20 4.20 -17.69
CA LYS A 72 -2.27 5.42 -16.86
C LYS A 72 -3.48 5.43 -15.93
N GLU A 73 -4.61 4.84 -16.32
CA GLU A 73 -5.80 4.77 -15.46
C GLU A 73 -5.60 3.97 -14.18
N TYR A 74 -4.63 3.06 -14.19
CA TYR A 74 -4.29 2.24 -13.04
C TYR A 74 -3.11 2.81 -12.26
N CYS A 75 -2.13 3.36 -12.96
CA CYS A 75 -0.87 3.79 -12.36
C CYS A 75 -0.85 5.25 -11.92
N ASP A 76 -1.68 6.11 -12.50
CA ASP A 76 -1.66 7.55 -12.22
C ASP A 76 -2.24 7.82 -10.83
N ARG A 77 -1.41 8.36 -9.94
CA ARG A 77 -1.86 8.75 -8.60
C ARG A 77 -3.03 9.73 -8.63
N LYS A 78 -3.09 10.65 -9.59
CA LYS A 78 -4.19 11.62 -9.71
C LYS A 78 -5.51 10.95 -10.09
N LYS A 79 -5.45 9.79 -10.74
CA LYS A 79 -6.63 8.96 -11.04
C LYS A 79 -7.03 8.03 -9.90
N GLY A 80 -6.25 8.00 -8.83
CA GLY A 80 -6.51 7.23 -7.62
C GLY A 80 -5.79 5.89 -7.59
N CYS A 81 -4.56 5.81 -8.12
CA CYS A 81 -3.72 4.63 -7.89
C CYS A 81 -3.51 4.41 -6.38
N GLN A 82 -3.80 3.20 -5.89
CA GLN A 82 -3.73 2.83 -4.49
C GLN A 82 -2.28 2.49 -4.10
N LEU A 83 -1.61 3.47 -3.48
CA LEU A 83 -0.29 3.30 -2.89
C LEU A 83 -0.36 2.20 -1.83
N GLY A 84 0.55 1.24 -1.93
CA GLY A 84 0.53 0.08 -1.05
C GLY A 84 0.21 -1.24 -1.75
N TYR A 85 -0.54 -1.15 -2.84
CA TYR A 85 -1.14 -2.33 -3.49
C TYR A 85 -0.68 -2.53 -4.94
N GLY A 86 0.20 -1.66 -5.43
CA GLY A 86 0.81 -1.75 -6.75
C GLY A 86 1.80 -0.62 -7.01
N LYS A 87 2.40 -0.60 -8.19
CA LYS A 87 3.32 0.45 -8.63
C LYS A 87 2.51 1.68 -9.04
N CYS A 88 2.60 2.80 -8.31
CA CYS A 88 1.94 4.06 -8.68
C CYS A 88 2.95 5.10 -9.15
N ASN A 89 2.68 5.72 -10.31
CA ASN A 89 3.49 6.77 -10.92
C ASN A 89 2.87 8.16 -10.70
#